data_AF-A0A382QLB6-F1
#
_entry.id   AF-A0A382QLB6-F1
#
_cell.length_a   1.000
_cell.length_b   1.000
_cell.length_c   1.000
_cell.angle_alpha   90.00
_cell.angle_beta   90.00
_cell.angle_gamma   90.00
#
_symmetry.space_group_name_H-M   'P 1'
#
loop_
_entity.id
_entity.type
_entity.pdbx_description
1 polymer ?
#
loop_
_entity_poly.entity_id
_entity_poly.type
_entity_poly.pdbx_seq_one_letter_code
_entity_poly.pdbx_strand_id
1 'polypeptide(L)'
;MLGVALFVLSSTTTQLWSQGSLQDYEQSTNLRGRFRNKVIMAKIEPHWESNNQRFWYRHYLPNDRWKFILVNVEKAEPHPAFDHKHLAEKLSQMTGDEVDAEKLPIERLNFTDQENIIQLYAGQQAWTLNIINGNLRKITSEMNVPNSGQLENSFRATQRTGEETHITFRNETEVPVQLLWIDHNGYQRHYTSIPVNQ
;
A
#
# COMPACT_ATOMS: atom_id res chain seq x y z
N MET A 1 -13.61 -86.17 27.94
CA MET A 1 -14.09 -84.78 28.11
C MET A 1 -13.33 -83.91 27.12
N LEU A 2 -14.03 -83.35 26.14
CA LEU A 2 -13.50 -82.50 25.07
C LEU A 2 -13.21 -81.08 25.58
N GLY A 3 -12.27 -80.39 24.94
CA GLY A 3 -12.21 -78.93 25.01
C GLY A 3 -10.95 -78.33 24.35
N VAL A 4 -10.87 -78.37 23.01
CA VAL A 4 -9.90 -77.54 22.26
C VAL A 4 -10.60 -76.23 21.93
N ALA A 5 -10.21 -75.14 22.59
CA ALA A 5 -10.70 -73.80 22.31
C ALA A 5 -9.85 -73.17 21.21
N LEU A 6 -10.43 -73.05 20.00
CA LEU A 6 -9.84 -72.38 18.85
C LEU A 6 -10.18 -70.88 18.94
N PHE A 7 -9.20 -70.04 19.29
CA PHE A 7 -9.37 -68.58 19.30
C PHE A 7 -9.11 -68.04 17.88
N VAL A 8 -10.17 -67.74 17.15
CA VAL A 8 -10.10 -67.10 15.82
C VAL A 8 -9.92 -65.59 16.05
N LEU A 9 -8.72 -65.07 15.80
CA LEU A 9 -8.47 -63.62 15.72
C LEU A 9 -9.13 -63.07 14.44
N SER A 10 -10.26 -62.40 14.58
CA SER A 10 -10.86 -61.59 13.52
C SER A 10 -10.16 -60.24 13.43
N SER A 11 -9.16 -60.14 12.55
CA SER A 11 -8.55 -58.87 12.14
C SER A 11 -9.58 -58.00 11.42
N THR A 12 -10.14 -57.01 12.11
CA THR A 12 -10.90 -55.92 11.50
C THR A 12 -9.94 -54.98 10.79
N THR A 13 -9.85 -55.12 9.47
CA THR A 13 -9.16 -54.16 8.60
C THR A 13 -9.88 -52.81 8.72
N THR A 14 -9.31 -51.89 9.49
CA THR A 14 -9.77 -50.49 9.50
C THR A 14 -9.56 -49.95 8.08
N GLN A 15 -10.64 -49.73 7.34
CA GLN A 15 -10.57 -48.98 6.09
C GLN A 15 -10.05 -47.59 6.42
N LEU A 16 -8.82 -47.31 6.01
CA LEU A 16 -8.20 -46.00 6.18
C LEU A 16 -8.74 -45.10 5.06
N TRP A 17 -9.87 -44.43 5.30
CA TRP A 17 -10.47 -43.42 4.40
C TRP A 17 -9.66 -42.10 4.44
N SER A 18 -8.34 -42.18 4.24
CA SER A 18 -7.41 -41.08 4.46
C SER A 18 -6.78 -40.53 3.18
N GLN A 19 -7.30 -40.88 2.00
CA GLN A 19 -6.84 -40.26 0.75
C GLN A 19 -7.98 -39.42 0.18
N GLY A 20 -7.73 -38.10 0.09
CA GLY A 20 -8.68 -37.17 -0.53
C GLY A 20 -9.09 -37.67 -1.90
N SER A 21 -10.38 -37.61 -2.19
CA SER A 21 -10.93 -38.04 -3.47
C SER A 21 -10.56 -37.05 -4.58
N LEU A 22 -10.59 -37.48 -5.84
CA LEU A 22 -10.43 -36.59 -6.99
C LEU A 22 -11.42 -35.40 -6.94
N GLN A 23 -12.63 -35.66 -6.46
CA GLN A 23 -13.64 -34.63 -6.26
C GLN A 23 -13.22 -33.59 -5.21
N ASP A 24 -12.54 -33.99 -4.13
CA ASP A 24 -12.03 -33.06 -3.11
C ASP A 24 -10.94 -32.14 -3.69
N TYR A 25 -10.08 -32.67 -4.54
CA TYR A 25 -9.08 -31.87 -5.26
C TYR A 25 -9.72 -30.90 -6.25
N GLU A 26 -10.71 -31.35 -7.02
CA GLU A 26 -11.48 -30.48 -7.93
C GLU A 26 -12.24 -29.38 -7.19
N GLN A 27 -12.80 -29.67 -6.02
CA GLN A 27 -13.41 -28.64 -5.19
C GLN A 27 -12.37 -27.63 -4.70
N SER A 28 -11.25 -28.11 -4.17
CA SER A 28 -10.13 -27.27 -3.69
C SER A 28 -9.62 -26.32 -4.78
N THR A 29 -9.39 -26.81 -6.01
CA THR A 29 -8.95 -25.98 -7.13
C THR A 29 -9.99 -24.92 -7.51
N ASN A 30 -11.27 -25.25 -7.41
CA ASN A 30 -12.38 -24.33 -7.71
C ASN A 30 -12.65 -23.29 -6.60
N LEU A 31 -12.18 -23.50 -5.36
CA LEU A 31 -12.35 -22.54 -4.26
C LEU A 31 -11.75 -21.17 -4.63
N ARG A 32 -10.57 -21.15 -5.25
CA ARG A 32 -9.91 -19.90 -5.66
C ARG A 32 -10.79 -19.09 -6.62
N GLY A 33 -11.46 -19.74 -7.57
CA GLY A 33 -12.38 -19.07 -8.49
C GLY A 33 -13.64 -18.56 -7.79
N ARG A 34 -14.18 -19.31 -6.82
CA ARG A 34 -15.38 -18.94 -6.04
C ARG A 34 -15.18 -17.73 -5.14
N PHE A 35 -13.95 -17.47 -4.68
CA PHE A 35 -13.62 -16.35 -3.78
C PHE A 35 -12.82 -15.23 -4.45
N ARG A 36 -12.36 -15.43 -5.70
CA ARG A 36 -11.70 -14.37 -6.47
C ARG A 36 -12.62 -13.16 -6.61
N ASN A 37 -12.07 -11.97 -6.39
CA ASN A 37 -12.76 -10.69 -6.50
C ASN A 37 -13.94 -10.47 -5.54
N LYS A 38 -14.14 -11.32 -4.52
CA LYS A 38 -15.18 -11.13 -3.49
C LYS A 38 -14.73 -10.24 -2.33
N VAL A 39 -13.43 -10.09 -2.12
CA VAL A 39 -12.87 -9.19 -1.11
C VAL A 39 -12.54 -7.87 -1.79
N ILE A 40 -13.34 -6.85 -1.51
CA ILE A 40 -13.10 -5.47 -1.94
C ILE A 40 -12.14 -4.85 -0.91
N MET A 41 -11.18 -4.04 -1.37
CA MET A 41 -10.17 -3.39 -0.50
C MET A 41 -9.32 -4.37 0.33
N ALA A 42 -8.99 -5.56 -0.21
CA ALA A 42 -8.15 -6.55 0.48
C ALA A 42 -6.77 -6.02 0.90
N LYS A 43 -6.28 -4.98 0.22
CA LYS A 43 -5.06 -4.25 0.54
C LYS A 43 -5.28 -2.77 0.25
N ILE A 44 -4.95 -1.92 1.21
CA ILE A 44 -4.89 -0.47 1.05
C ILE A 44 -3.43 -0.08 1.20
N GLU A 45 -2.94 0.74 0.27
CA GLU A 45 -1.59 1.30 0.30
C GLU A 45 -1.71 2.80 0.66
N PRO A 46 -1.65 3.16 1.96
CA PRO A 46 -1.77 4.54 2.39
C PRO A 46 -0.46 5.29 2.18
N HIS A 47 -0.58 6.49 1.63
CA HIS A 47 0.50 7.46 1.50
C HIS A 47 0.25 8.60 2.49
N TRP A 48 1.09 8.66 3.51
CA TRP A 48 0.93 9.55 4.67
C TRP A 48 1.48 10.95 4.42
N GLU A 49 0.80 11.94 5.00
CA GLU A 49 1.37 13.25 5.26
C GLU A 49 2.38 13.17 6.41
N SER A 50 3.41 14.03 6.39
CA SER A 50 4.51 14.01 7.37
C SER A 50 4.06 14.14 8.83
N ASN A 51 2.93 14.80 9.08
CA ASN A 51 2.35 14.99 10.41
C ASN A 51 1.40 13.85 10.85
N ASN A 52 1.20 12.82 10.02
CA ASN A 52 0.27 11.71 10.22
C ASN A 52 -1.21 12.09 10.42
N GLN A 53 -1.62 13.32 10.07
CA GLN A 53 -3.02 13.76 10.20
C GLN A 53 -3.87 13.38 9.00
N ARG A 54 -3.24 13.22 7.83
CA ARG A 54 -3.90 12.88 6.57
C ARG A 54 -3.12 11.81 5.84
N PHE A 55 -3.85 11.01 5.07
CA PHE A 55 -3.26 10.11 4.10
C PHE A 55 -4.17 9.97 2.90
N TRP A 56 -3.58 9.65 1.75
CA TRP A 56 -4.34 9.30 0.56
C TRP A 56 -4.05 7.86 0.15
N TYR A 57 -4.97 7.25 -0.60
CA TYR A 57 -4.73 5.96 -1.23
C TYR A 57 -5.45 5.86 -2.57
N ARG A 58 -5.00 4.92 -3.41
CA ARG A 58 -5.67 4.59 -4.66
C ARG A 58 -6.70 3.49 -4.42
N HIS A 59 -7.96 3.82 -4.63
CA HIS A 59 -9.07 2.87 -4.58
C HIS A 59 -9.32 2.29 -5.99
N TYR A 60 -8.92 1.04 -6.19
CA TYR A 60 -9.16 0.31 -7.43
C TYR A 60 -10.62 -0.16 -7.52
N LEU A 61 -11.22 0.08 -8.69
CA LEU A 61 -12.58 -0.27 -9.06
C LEU A 61 -12.56 -1.35 -10.16
N PRO A 62 -13.69 -2.04 -10.42
CA PRO A 62 -13.80 -2.92 -11.57
C PRO A 62 -13.49 -2.20 -12.90
N ASN A 63 -13.05 -2.98 -13.89
CA ASN A 63 -12.67 -2.54 -15.23
C ASN A 63 -11.44 -1.64 -15.29
N ASP A 64 -10.44 -1.88 -14.42
CA ASP A 64 -9.16 -1.15 -14.40
C ASP A 64 -9.32 0.37 -14.20
N ARG A 65 -10.33 0.75 -13.41
CA ARG A 65 -10.63 2.12 -13.01
C ARG A 65 -10.11 2.36 -11.60
N TRP A 66 -9.84 3.61 -11.25
CA TRP A 66 -9.46 3.95 -9.88
C TRP A 66 -9.86 5.35 -9.48
N LYS A 67 -9.99 5.56 -8.17
CA LYS A 67 -10.18 6.86 -7.55
C LYS A 67 -9.09 7.14 -6.54
N PHE A 68 -8.72 8.40 -6.42
CA PHE A 68 -7.85 8.89 -5.35
C PHE A 68 -8.72 9.32 -4.17
N ILE A 69 -8.51 8.68 -3.04
CA ILE A 69 -9.25 8.94 -1.80
C ILE A 69 -8.31 9.61 -0.81
N LEU A 70 -8.77 10.69 -0.18
CA LEU A 70 -8.10 11.40 0.89
C LEU A 70 -8.88 11.19 2.20
N VAL A 71 -8.14 10.84 3.24
CA VAL A 71 -8.68 10.60 4.59
C VAL A 71 -8.02 11.59 5.55
N ASN A 72 -8.83 12.27 6.35
CA ASN A 72 -8.37 12.98 7.52
C ASN A 72 -8.61 12.08 8.75
N VAL A 73 -7.56 11.82 9.53
CA VAL A 73 -7.60 10.87 10.65
C VAL A 73 -8.52 11.35 11.77
N GLU A 74 -8.59 12.65 12.04
CA GLU A 74 -9.45 13.21 13.09
C GLU A 74 -10.93 13.09 12.75
N LYS A 75 -11.27 13.32 11.48
CA LYS A 75 -12.65 13.22 10.99
C LYS A 75 -13.06 11.79 10.69
N ALA A 76 -12.10 10.88 10.51
CA ALA A 76 -12.29 9.48 10.17
C ALA A 76 -13.16 9.20 8.93
N GLU A 77 -13.36 10.21 8.07
CA GLU A 77 -14.19 10.13 6.87
C GLU A 77 -13.30 10.10 5.61
N PRO A 78 -13.50 9.11 4.70
CA PRO A 78 -12.86 9.09 3.40
C PRO A 78 -13.65 9.92 2.38
N HIS A 79 -12.95 10.72 1.60
CA HIS A 79 -13.54 11.56 0.54
C HIS A 79 -12.68 11.50 -0.72
N PRO A 80 -13.23 11.85 -1.90
CA PRO A 80 -12.41 12.10 -3.09
C PRO A 80 -11.29 13.11 -2.78
N ALA A 81 -10.05 12.81 -3.17
CA ALA A 81 -8.91 13.71 -2.91
C ALA A 81 -9.03 15.07 -3.63
N PHE A 82 -9.79 15.10 -4.73
CA PHE A 82 -10.09 16.25 -5.57
C PHE A 82 -11.26 15.86 -6.51
N ASP A 83 -11.77 16.82 -7.28
CA ASP A 83 -12.72 16.55 -8.36
C ASP A 83 -11.99 15.89 -9.55
N HIS A 84 -12.19 14.58 -9.70
CA HIS A 84 -11.55 13.78 -10.76
C HIS A 84 -11.92 14.24 -12.17
N LYS A 85 -13.17 14.67 -12.37
CA LYS A 85 -13.67 15.08 -13.68
C LYS A 85 -13.05 16.41 -14.08
N HIS A 86 -13.08 17.38 -13.18
CA HIS A 86 -12.48 18.69 -13.41
C HIS A 86 -10.97 18.60 -13.64
N LEU A 87 -10.28 17.72 -12.89
CA LEU A 87 -8.85 17.51 -13.08
C LEU A 87 -8.53 16.86 -14.42
N ALA A 88 -9.31 15.87 -14.87
CA ALA A 88 -9.15 15.25 -16.18
C ALA A 88 -9.32 16.25 -17.32
N GLU A 89 -10.35 17.10 -17.24
CA GLU A 89 -10.60 18.16 -18.23
C GLU A 89 -9.42 19.13 -18.31
N LYS A 90 -8.90 19.58 -17.16
CA LYS A 90 -7.74 20.49 -17.11
C LYS A 90 -6.45 19.86 -17.61
N LEU A 91 -6.17 18.62 -17.22
CA LEU A 91 -5.00 17.90 -17.71
C LEU A 91 -5.08 17.71 -19.22
N SER A 92 -6.26 17.33 -19.75
CA SER A 92 -6.46 17.20 -21.20
C SER A 92 -6.20 18.51 -21.94
N GLN A 93 -6.72 19.62 -21.42
CA GLN A 93 -6.49 20.96 -22.02
C GLN A 93 -5.02 21.38 -21.99
N MET A 94 -4.29 21.05 -20.93
CA MET A 94 -2.89 21.49 -20.75
C MET A 94 -1.87 20.57 -21.43
N THR A 95 -2.19 19.29 -21.60
CA THR A 95 -1.30 18.29 -22.23
C THR A 95 -1.61 18.07 -23.71
N GLY A 96 -2.87 18.28 -24.11
CA GLY A 96 -3.36 17.97 -25.45
C GLY A 96 -3.81 16.52 -25.62
N ASP A 97 -3.61 15.67 -24.62
CA ASP A 97 -4.00 14.26 -24.63
C ASP A 97 -5.40 14.08 -24.03
N GLU A 98 -6.13 13.06 -24.46
CA GLU A 98 -7.40 12.69 -23.83
C GLU A 98 -7.15 12.03 -22.47
N VAL A 99 -7.67 12.62 -21.40
CA VAL A 99 -7.54 12.10 -20.03
C VAL A 99 -8.89 11.62 -19.51
N ASP A 100 -8.98 10.35 -19.14
CA ASP A 100 -10.15 9.75 -18.51
C ASP A 100 -10.20 10.06 -17.00
N ALA A 101 -11.32 10.63 -16.54
CA ALA A 101 -11.57 10.94 -15.13
C ALA A 101 -11.67 9.70 -14.24
N GLU A 102 -12.07 8.55 -14.78
CA GLU A 102 -12.15 7.30 -14.02
C GLU A 102 -10.82 6.51 -14.01
N LYS A 103 -9.82 7.02 -14.73
CA LYS A 103 -8.51 6.41 -14.90
C LYS A 103 -7.40 7.46 -14.96
N LEU A 104 -7.41 8.40 -14.03
CA LEU A 104 -6.46 9.51 -14.03
C LEU A 104 -5.00 9.01 -14.05
N PRO A 105 -4.16 9.51 -14.98
CA PRO A 105 -2.77 9.07 -15.18
C PRO A 105 -1.83 9.70 -14.15
N ILE A 106 -2.20 9.63 -12.88
CA ILE A 106 -1.40 10.15 -11.77
C ILE A 106 -0.54 9.02 -11.23
N GLU A 107 0.77 9.16 -11.33
CA GLU A 107 1.75 8.17 -10.87
C GLU A 107 2.07 8.38 -9.40
N ARG A 108 2.18 9.64 -8.98
CA ARG A 108 2.54 10.04 -7.62
C ARG A 108 1.73 11.25 -7.20
N LEU A 109 1.35 11.28 -5.92
CA LEU A 109 0.69 12.39 -5.26
C LEU A 109 1.40 12.64 -3.94
N ASN A 110 1.88 13.86 -3.74
CA ASN A 110 2.56 14.30 -2.52
C ASN A 110 1.80 15.45 -1.87
N PHE A 111 1.77 15.45 -0.54
CA PHE A 111 1.37 16.62 0.24
C PHE A 111 2.41 17.73 0.11
N THR A 112 1.97 18.97 0.25
CA THR A 112 2.86 20.14 0.36
C THR A 112 2.69 20.77 1.74
N ASP A 113 3.54 21.73 2.09
CA ASP A 113 3.41 22.49 3.34
C ASP A 113 2.11 23.30 3.41
N GLN A 114 1.44 23.50 2.27
CA GLN A 114 0.16 24.17 2.18
C GLN A 114 -0.97 23.14 2.21
N GLU A 115 -1.86 23.24 3.20
CA GLU A 115 -2.91 22.25 3.48
C GLU A 115 -3.75 21.88 2.26
N ASN A 116 -4.09 22.88 1.44
CA ASN A 116 -5.00 22.73 0.30
C ASN A 116 -4.28 22.57 -1.05
N ILE A 117 -2.97 22.42 -1.05
CA ILE A 117 -2.18 22.24 -2.27
C ILE A 117 -1.49 20.88 -2.21
N ILE A 118 -1.68 20.12 -3.27
CA ILE A 118 -1.01 18.85 -3.48
C ILE A 118 -0.16 18.91 -4.74
N GLN A 119 0.95 18.19 -4.73
CA GLN A 119 1.76 17.98 -5.91
C GLN A 119 1.36 16.66 -6.54
N LEU A 120 1.13 16.65 -7.85
CA LEU A 120 0.81 15.45 -8.61
C LEU A 120 1.76 15.30 -9.81
N TYR A 121 2.08 14.06 -10.12
CA TYR A 121 2.94 13.68 -11.24
C TYR A 121 2.09 12.91 -12.24
N ALA A 122 1.97 13.46 -13.45
CA ALA A 122 1.20 12.86 -14.53
C ALA A 122 2.07 12.87 -15.80
N GLY A 123 2.43 11.67 -16.28
CA GLY A 123 3.45 11.50 -17.30
C GLY A 123 4.79 12.10 -16.85
N GLN A 124 5.46 12.82 -17.73
CA GLN A 124 6.77 13.44 -17.45
C GLN A 124 6.67 14.79 -16.72
N GLN A 125 5.46 15.20 -16.30
CA GLN A 125 5.24 16.53 -15.77
C GLN A 125 4.74 16.52 -14.33
N ALA A 126 5.31 17.41 -13.53
CA ALA A 126 4.82 17.71 -12.19
C ALA A 126 3.90 18.93 -12.20
N TRP A 127 2.86 18.87 -11.38
CA TRP A 127 1.81 19.89 -11.28
C TRP A 127 1.49 20.17 -9.81
N THR A 128 1.11 21.40 -9.49
CA THR A 128 0.45 21.75 -8.22
C THR A 128 -1.04 21.90 -8.45
N LEU A 129 -1.84 21.25 -7.61
CA LEU A 129 -3.30 21.37 -7.61
C LEU A 129 -3.77 21.97 -6.29
N ASN A 130 -4.57 23.02 -6.35
CA ASN A 130 -5.36 23.47 -5.21
C ASN A 130 -6.67 22.65 -5.15
N ILE A 131 -6.86 21.90 -4.07
CA ILE A 131 -7.98 20.96 -3.93
C ILE A 131 -9.34 21.63 -3.68
N ILE A 132 -9.36 22.90 -3.27
CA ILE A 132 -10.60 23.65 -2.99
C ILE A 132 -11.19 24.23 -4.28
N ASN A 133 -10.36 24.94 -5.05
CA ASN A 133 -10.83 25.63 -6.26
C ASN A 133 -10.45 24.91 -7.56
N GLY A 134 -9.72 23.80 -7.46
CA GLY A 134 -9.28 22.98 -8.58
C GLY A 134 -8.23 23.66 -9.47
N ASN A 135 -7.57 24.75 -9.03
CA ASN A 135 -6.54 25.42 -9.84
C ASN A 135 -5.33 24.50 -10.02
N LEU A 136 -5.01 24.18 -11.28
CA LEU A 136 -3.88 23.33 -11.65
C LEU A 136 -2.80 24.20 -12.29
N ARG A 137 -1.54 24.04 -11.88
CA ARG A 137 -0.39 24.75 -12.45
C ARG A 137 0.75 23.79 -12.71
N LYS A 138 1.42 24.00 -13.83
CA LYS A 138 2.64 23.28 -14.19
C LYS A 138 3.80 23.73 -13.29
N ILE A 139 4.54 22.79 -12.74
CA ILE A 139 5.79 23.09 -12.03
C ILE A 139 6.90 23.20 -13.08
N THR A 140 7.34 24.42 -13.35
CA THR A 140 8.50 24.70 -14.21
C THR A 140 9.70 24.85 -13.28
N SER A 141 10.57 23.84 -13.20
CA SER A 141 11.69 23.83 -12.25
C SER A 141 12.73 24.92 -12.56
N GLU A 142 12.93 25.82 -11.59
CA GLU A 142 14.26 26.07 -11.01
C GLU A 142 14.34 25.61 -9.54
N MET A 143 13.32 24.91 -9.04
CA MET A 143 13.38 24.35 -7.69
C MET A 143 13.84 22.91 -7.77
N ASN A 144 15.04 22.72 -7.23
CA ASN A 144 15.66 21.46 -6.84
C ASN A 144 14.61 20.62 -6.10
N VAL A 145 13.94 19.71 -6.80
CA VAL A 145 13.14 18.66 -6.17
C VAL A 145 14.19 17.74 -5.57
N PRO A 146 14.35 17.67 -4.23
CA PRO A 146 15.09 16.56 -3.68
C PRO A 146 14.32 15.34 -4.16
N ASN A 147 14.92 14.54 -5.03
CA ASN A 147 14.57 13.14 -5.14
C ASN A 147 14.95 12.53 -3.79
N SER A 148 14.18 12.83 -2.75
CA SER A 148 14.05 11.97 -1.59
C SER A 148 13.34 10.75 -2.15
N GLY A 149 14.15 9.80 -2.64
CA GLY A 149 13.68 8.46 -2.94
C GLY A 149 12.83 8.05 -1.74
N GLN A 150 11.53 7.88 -1.99
CA GLN A 150 10.60 7.47 -0.96
C GLN A 150 11.15 6.14 -0.45
N LEU A 151 11.79 6.13 0.72
CA LEU A 151 12.13 4.89 1.40
C LEU A 151 10.81 4.14 1.50
N GLU A 152 10.75 2.93 0.95
CA GLU A 152 9.54 2.10 1.01
C GLU A 152 9.17 1.95 2.50
N ASN A 153 8.19 2.73 2.95
CA ASN A 153 7.56 2.56 4.27
C ASN A 153 6.67 1.31 4.29
N SER A 154 7.11 0.22 3.65
CA SER A 154 6.52 -1.08 3.88
C SER A 154 7.08 -1.60 5.21
N PHE A 155 6.40 -1.24 6.30
CA PHE A 155 6.69 -1.80 7.62
C PHE A 155 6.46 -3.31 7.55
N ARG A 156 7.53 -4.08 7.33
CA ARG A 156 7.50 -5.54 7.40
C ARG A 156 8.08 -5.98 8.73
N ALA A 157 7.43 -6.93 9.40
CA ALA A 157 8.01 -7.58 10.55
C ALA A 157 9.32 -8.28 10.13
N THR A 158 10.41 -7.99 10.84
CA THR A 158 11.71 -8.64 10.62
C THR A 158 11.58 -10.14 10.86
N GLN A 159 11.91 -10.96 9.86
CA GLN A 159 12.11 -12.39 10.05
C GLN A 159 13.55 -12.62 10.49
N ARG A 160 13.75 -13.14 11.70
CA ARG A 160 15.08 -13.31 12.34
C ARG A 160 15.84 -14.48 11.70
N THR A 161 16.38 -14.30 10.50
CA THR A 161 17.15 -15.35 9.79
C THR A 161 18.27 -14.80 8.88
N GLY A 162 19.07 -13.85 9.36
CA GLY A 162 20.21 -13.33 8.59
C GLY A 162 21.43 -12.97 9.46
N GLU A 163 22.59 -12.91 8.82
CA GLU A 163 23.84 -12.41 9.38
C GLU A 163 23.73 -10.91 9.75
N GLU A 164 24.51 -10.47 10.74
CA GLU A 164 24.50 -9.07 11.18
C GLU A 164 24.84 -8.11 10.03
N THR A 165 23.98 -7.13 9.80
CA THR A 165 24.14 -6.12 8.74
C THR A 165 24.40 -4.76 9.36
N HIS A 166 25.43 -4.07 8.85
CA HIS A 166 25.78 -2.72 9.27
C HIS A 166 25.31 -1.71 8.23
N ILE A 167 24.69 -0.62 8.68
CA ILE A 167 24.23 0.48 7.82
C ILE A 167 24.87 1.78 8.33
N THR A 168 25.39 2.59 7.41
CA THR A 168 25.95 3.92 7.71
C THR A 168 25.04 4.98 7.12
N PHE A 169 24.69 5.98 7.93
CA PHE A 169 23.90 7.13 7.52
C PHE A 169 24.78 8.38 7.54
N ARG A 170 24.68 9.21 6.50
CA ARG A 170 25.29 10.55 6.44
C ARG A 170 24.17 11.58 6.32
N ASN A 171 24.19 12.59 7.18
CA ASN A 171 23.20 13.66 7.13
C ASN A 171 23.69 14.83 6.27
N GLU A 172 23.18 14.94 5.04
CA GLU A 172 23.44 16.05 4.10
C GLU A 172 22.37 17.16 4.19
N THR A 173 21.49 17.13 5.19
CA THR A 173 20.45 18.15 5.38
C THR A 173 20.95 19.28 6.28
N GLU A 174 20.30 20.45 6.21
CA GLU A 174 20.62 21.61 7.05
C GLU A 174 20.12 21.49 8.50
N VAL A 175 19.43 20.38 8.83
CA VAL A 175 18.84 20.14 10.15
C VAL A 175 19.30 18.79 10.72
N PRO A 176 19.30 18.61 12.06
CA PRO A 176 19.57 17.30 12.64
C PRO A 176 18.52 16.26 12.23
N VAL A 177 18.95 15.07 11.83
CA VAL A 177 18.05 13.96 11.49
C VAL A 177 17.91 13.05 12.70
N GLN A 178 16.67 12.75 13.11
CA GLN A 178 16.39 11.79 14.17
C GLN A 178 16.23 10.39 13.58
N LEU A 179 17.04 9.45 14.07
CA LEU A 179 16.91 8.04 13.74
C LEU A 179 16.00 7.39 14.78
N LEU A 180 14.88 6.84 14.32
CA LEU A 180 13.90 6.13 15.13
C LEU A 180 13.84 4.67 14.66
N TRP A 181 13.70 3.74 15.59
CA TRP A 181 13.31 2.36 15.28
C TRP A 181 11.89 2.10 15.79
N ILE A 182 11.22 1.10 15.23
CA ILE A 182 9.87 0.73 15.61
C ILE A 182 9.95 -0.61 16.36
N ASP A 183 9.38 -0.66 17.56
CA ASP A 183 9.34 -1.88 18.35
C ASP A 183 8.29 -2.86 17.84
N HIS A 184 8.26 -4.08 18.41
CA HIS A 184 7.34 -5.12 17.94
C HIS A 184 5.85 -4.74 18.13
N ASN A 185 5.56 -3.76 18.98
CA ASN A 185 4.22 -3.25 19.24
C ASN A 185 3.86 -2.09 18.31
N GLY A 186 4.76 -1.70 17.40
CA GLY A 186 4.54 -0.59 16.48
C GLY A 186 4.87 0.79 17.07
N TYR A 187 5.41 0.87 18.29
CA TYR A 187 5.78 2.15 18.87
C TYR A 187 7.14 2.62 18.37
N GLN A 188 7.22 3.90 18.02
CA GLN A 188 8.49 4.55 17.69
C GLN A 188 9.35 4.72 18.94
N ARG A 189 10.62 4.38 18.81
CA ARG A 189 11.66 4.51 19.83
C ARG A 189 12.80 5.31 19.25
N HIS A 190 13.20 6.36 19.94
CA HIS A 190 14.38 7.14 19.57
C HIS A 190 15.63 6.29 19.70
N TYR A 191 16.45 6.27 18.64
CA TYR A 191 17.73 5.59 18.62
C TYR A 191 18.87 6.58 18.82
N THR A 192 18.98 7.56 17.92
CA THR A 192 20.01 8.61 17.97
C THR A 192 19.62 9.81 17.11
N SER A 193 20.40 10.87 17.18
CA SER A 193 20.27 12.04 16.31
C SER A 193 21.59 12.24 15.56
N ILE A 194 21.51 12.38 14.24
CA ILE A 194 22.66 12.60 13.35
C ILE A 194 22.76 14.11 13.11
N PRO A 195 23.83 14.77 13.59
CA PRO A 195 24.06 16.20 13.35
C PRO A 195 24.25 16.49 11.87
N VAL A 196 24.10 17.76 11.49
CA VAL A 196 24.35 18.22 10.12
C VAL A 196 25.80 17.95 9.72
N ASN A 197 26.02 17.44 8.50
CA ASN A 197 27.34 17.14 7.92
C ASN A 197 28.17 16.07 8.67
N GLN A 198 27.52 15.10 9.31
CA GLN A 198 28.15 13.91 9.90
C GLN A 198 27.72 12.62 9.19
#